data_AF-A0A920DNP1-F1
#
_entry.id   AF-A0A920DNP1-F1
#
_cell.length_a   1.000
_cell.length_b   1.000
_cell.length_c   1.000
_cell.angle_alpha   90.00
_cell.angle_beta   90.00
_cell.angle_gamma   90.00
#
_symmetry.space_group_name_H-M   'P 1'
#
loop_
_entity.id
_entity.type
_entity.pdbx_description
1 polymer ?
#
loop_
_entity_poly.entity_id
_entity_poly.type
_entity_poly.pdbx_seq_one_letter_code
_entity_poly.pdbx_strand_id
1 'polypeptide(L)'
;MIMTVVLDTNDLFPFDATESSDFDGDGIGDNADTDDDDDGILDTVDAFPFDATESSDFDGDGIGDNADTDDDEDGILDTDDAFPNDLLSLLTLIVSVWR
;
A
#
# COMPACT_ATOMS: atom_id res chain seq x y z
N MET A 1 -6.50 -21.41 23.45
CA MET A 1 -5.77 -20.18 23.09
C MET A 1 -4.37 -20.63 22.74
N ILE A 2 -4.10 -20.80 21.45
CA ILE A 2 -2.80 -21.27 20.95
C ILE A 2 -2.00 -20.01 20.59
N MET A 3 -1.16 -19.57 21.53
CA MET A 3 -0.18 -18.52 21.29
C MET A 3 0.80 -19.07 20.24
N THR A 4 0.80 -18.54 19.03
CA THR A 4 1.81 -18.89 18.03
C THR A 4 3.14 -18.32 18.50
N VAL A 5 4.03 -19.21 18.92
CA VAL A 5 5.36 -18.86 19.44
C VAL A 5 6.25 -18.50 18.26
N VAL A 6 6.39 -17.20 17.96
CA VAL A 6 7.59 -16.73 17.27
C VAL A 6 8.77 -17.16 18.15
N LEU A 7 9.82 -17.72 17.55
CA LEU A 7 11.02 -18.08 18.30
C LEU A 7 11.55 -16.81 18.97
N ASP A 8 11.84 -16.85 20.27
CA ASP A 8 12.34 -15.74 21.10
C ASP A 8 13.55 -14.99 20.47
N THR A 9 14.29 -15.63 19.56
CA THR A 9 15.39 -14.99 18.84
C THR A 9 14.96 -14.06 17.70
N ASN A 10 13.70 -14.13 17.28
CA ASN A 10 13.10 -13.37 16.18
C ASN A 10 11.90 -12.53 16.66
N ASP A 11 11.60 -12.57 17.96
CA ASP A 11 10.57 -11.77 18.60
C ASP A 11 11.23 -10.45 19.02
N LEU A 12 10.84 -9.34 18.38
CA LEU A 12 11.37 -8.01 18.72
C LEU A 12 10.81 -7.49 20.06
N PHE A 13 9.71 -8.08 20.54
CA PHE A 13 9.04 -7.73 21.79
C PHE A 13 8.83 -8.95 22.70
N PRO A 14 9.91 -9.61 23.18
CA PRO A 14 9.82 -10.87 23.93
C PRO A 14 9.13 -10.76 25.30
N PHE A 15 8.81 -9.53 25.73
CA PHE A 15 8.06 -9.25 26.96
C PHE A 15 6.64 -8.76 26.73
N ASP A 16 6.23 -8.54 25.47
CA ASP A 16 4.87 -8.23 25.10
C ASP A 16 4.28 -9.35 24.24
N ALA A 17 3.31 -10.07 24.80
CA ALA A 17 2.72 -11.20 24.09
C ALA A 17 1.77 -10.79 22.96
N THR A 18 1.44 -9.50 22.81
CA THR A 18 0.63 -9.01 21.70
C THR A 18 1.45 -8.52 20.52
N GLU A 19 2.77 -8.42 20.65
CA GLU A 19 3.67 -7.92 19.62
C GLU A 19 4.73 -8.96 19.24
N SER A 20 5.28 -8.85 18.04
CA SER A 20 6.42 -9.66 17.63
C SER A 20 7.32 -9.01 16.56
N SER A 21 6.80 -8.00 15.86
CA SER A 21 7.41 -7.34 14.70
C SER A 21 7.37 -5.82 14.90
N ASP A 22 8.30 -5.12 14.26
CA ASP A 22 8.55 -3.67 14.27
C ASP A 22 9.13 -3.37 12.88
N PHE A 23 8.26 -3.10 11.90
CA PHE A 23 8.64 -3.08 10.49
C PHE A 23 9.51 -1.87 10.14
N ASP A 24 9.19 -0.68 10.64
CA ASP A 24 9.96 0.55 10.46
C ASP A 24 11.15 0.71 11.44
N GLY A 25 11.13 -0.01 12.57
CA GLY A 25 12.18 0.02 13.59
C GLY A 25 12.10 1.22 14.53
N ASP A 26 10.93 1.85 14.70
CA ASP A 26 10.73 3.01 15.57
C ASP A 26 10.63 2.62 17.07
N GLY A 27 10.39 1.33 17.34
CA GLY A 27 10.28 0.73 18.66
C GLY A 27 8.86 0.58 19.19
N ILE A 28 7.85 0.89 18.40
CA ILE A 28 6.45 0.50 18.55
C ILE A 28 6.26 -0.81 17.75
N GLY A 29 5.45 -1.74 18.25
CA GLY A 29 5.22 -3.00 17.54
C GLY A 29 4.07 -2.86 16.54
N ASP A 30 4.13 -3.57 15.41
CA ASP A 30 3.17 -3.43 14.30
C ASP A 30 1.68 -3.55 14.71
N ASN A 31 1.32 -4.26 15.80
CA ASN A 31 -0.10 -4.31 16.21
C ASN A 31 -0.56 -3.05 16.97
N ALA A 32 0.38 -2.24 17.45
CA ALA A 32 0.14 -1.00 18.18
C ALA A 32 0.52 0.25 17.38
N ASP A 33 1.38 0.11 16.37
CA ASP A 33 1.64 1.15 15.39
C ASP A 33 0.40 1.38 14.50
N THR A 34 0.36 2.53 13.86
CA THR A 34 -0.71 2.91 12.93
C THR A 34 -0.18 3.29 11.56
N ASP A 35 1.13 3.23 11.36
CA ASP A 35 1.91 3.58 10.18
C ASP A 35 3.15 2.67 10.18
N ASP A 36 2.93 1.38 9.94
CA ASP A 36 3.88 0.28 10.15
C ASP A 36 5.20 0.45 9.34
N ASP A 37 5.20 1.26 8.27
CA ASP A 37 6.36 1.51 7.42
C ASP A 37 6.86 2.97 7.39
N ASP A 38 6.27 3.83 8.22
CA ASP A 38 6.68 5.22 8.48
C ASP A 38 6.73 6.08 7.20
N ASP A 39 5.86 5.77 6.23
CA ASP A 39 5.72 6.49 4.94
C ASP A 39 4.82 7.74 5.07
N GLY A 40 4.06 7.81 6.17
CA GLY A 40 3.15 8.89 6.51
C GLY A 40 1.67 8.63 6.19
N ILE A 41 1.33 7.46 5.66
CA ILE A 41 -0.02 6.99 5.37
C ILE A 41 -0.40 5.91 6.39
N LEU A 42 -1.56 6.07 7.03
CA LEU A 42 -1.98 5.13 8.08
C LEU A 42 -2.32 3.76 7.48
N ASP A 43 -1.97 2.65 8.14
CA ASP A 43 -2.24 1.27 7.65
C ASP A 43 -3.70 1.03 7.27
N THR A 44 -4.62 1.74 7.92
CA THR A 44 -6.06 1.64 7.66
C THR A 44 -6.49 2.14 6.28
N VAL A 45 -5.66 2.92 5.61
CA VAL A 45 -5.88 3.48 4.28
C VAL A 45 -4.72 3.21 3.32
N ASP A 46 -3.65 2.58 3.81
CA ASP A 46 -2.52 2.13 3.01
C ASP A 46 -2.83 0.78 2.33
N ALA A 47 -2.59 0.69 1.02
CA ALA A 47 -2.71 -0.57 0.29
C ALA A 47 -1.54 -1.53 0.56
N PHE A 48 -0.38 -1.00 0.93
CA PHE A 48 0.89 -1.67 1.19
C PHE A 48 1.51 -1.21 2.52
N PRO A 49 0.89 -1.51 3.68
CA PRO A 49 1.34 -1.03 5.01
C PRO A 49 2.71 -1.57 5.47
N PHE A 50 3.45 -2.26 4.62
CA PHE A 50 4.77 -2.81 4.91
C PHE A 50 5.70 -2.56 3.72
N ASP A 51 5.50 -1.46 3.00
CA ASP A 51 6.34 -0.99 1.91
C ASP A 51 6.30 0.53 1.85
N ALA A 52 7.25 1.18 2.52
CA ALA A 52 7.36 2.63 2.59
C ALA A 52 7.54 3.36 1.23
N THR A 53 7.53 2.63 0.12
CA THR A 53 7.60 3.17 -1.24
C THR A 53 6.29 3.08 -1.99
N GLU A 54 5.24 2.47 -1.43
CA GLU A 54 3.94 2.28 -2.07
C GLU A 54 2.82 2.51 -1.06
N SER A 55 1.79 3.27 -1.42
CA SER A 55 0.61 3.46 -0.55
C SER A 55 -0.75 3.35 -1.27
N SER A 56 -0.74 3.19 -2.59
CA SER A 56 -1.95 3.09 -3.41
C SER A 56 -1.83 1.98 -4.47
N ASP A 57 -2.98 1.36 -4.76
CA ASP A 57 -3.20 0.28 -5.74
C ASP A 57 -4.54 0.58 -6.41
N PHE A 58 -4.53 1.40 -7.47
CA PHE A 58 -5.74 2.01 -7.99
C PHE A 58 -6.63 1.01 -8.73
N ASP A 59 -6.06 0.07 -9.49
CA ASP A 59 -6.78 -0.99 -10.19
C ASP A 59 -7.03 -2.25 -9.33
N GLY A 60 -6.29 -2.41 -8.22
CA GLY A 60 -6.43 -3.50 -7.28
C GLY A 60 -5.74 -4.79 -7.73
N ASP A 61 -4.71 -4.71 -8.57
CA ASP A 61 -3.97 -5.88 -9.08
C ASP A 61 -2.90 -6.40 -8.10
N GLY A 62 -2.57 -5.59 -7.08
CA GLY A 62 -1.60 -5.88 -6.03
C GLY A 62 -0.16 -5.42 -6.34
N ILE A 63 0.05 -4.62 -7.37
CA ILE A 63 1.25 -3.82 -7.64
C ILE A 63 0.94 -2.38 -7.24
N GLY A 64 1.83 -1.72 -6.51
CA GLY A 64 1.59 -0.33 -6.10
C GLY A 64 1.77 0.64 -7.25
N ASP A 65 1.02 1.74 -7.22
CA ASP A 65 0.97 2.75 -8.29
C ASP A 65 2.36 3.36 -8.60
N ASN A 66 3.36 3.32 -7.71
CA ASN A 66 4.71 3.78 -8.06
C ASN A 66 5.51 2.74 -8.89
N ALA A 67 5.13 1.46 -8.82
CA ALA A 67 5.75 0.35 -9.54
C ALA A 67 4.92 -0.13 -10.74
N ASP A 68 3.61 0.07 -10.73
CA ASP A 68 2.75 -0.14 -11.87
C ASP A 68 3.03 0.91 -12.96
N THR A 69 2.67 0.59 -14.19
CA THR A 69 2.89 1.44 -15.37
C THR A 69 1.60 1.80 -16.09
N ASP A 70 0.47 1.33 -15.59
CA ASP A 70 -0.89 1.51 -16.10
C ASP A 70 -1.87 1.44 -14.90
N ASP A 71 -1.77 2.42 -13.98
CA ASP A 71 -2.40 2.43 -12.65
C ASP A 71 -3.91 2.16 -12.68
N ASP A 72 -4.59 2.46 -13.80
CA ASP A 72 -6.02 2.23 -13.98
C ASP A 72 -6.39 1.14 -14.97
N GLU A 73 -5.45 0.34 -15.47
CA GLU A 73 -5.68 -0.76 -16.40
C GLU A 73 -6.57 -0.38 -17.62
N ASP A 74 -6.59 0.90 -18.03
CA ASP A 74 -7.36 1.34 -19.20
C ASP A 74 -6.64 1.02 -20.53
N GLY A 75 -5.36 0.63 -20.42
CA GLY A 75 -4.51 0.19 -21.51
C GLY A 75 -3.64 1.31 -22.10
N ILE A 76 -3.56 2.47 -21.44
CA ILE A 76 -2.68 3.58 -21.77
C ILE A 76 -1.71 3.78 -20.60
N LEU A 77 -0.41 3.54 -20.85
CA LEU A 77 0.62 3.70 -19.82
C LEU A 77 0.57 5.09 -19.17
N ASP A 78 0.84 5.20 -17.86
CA ASP A 78 0.73 6.47 -17.10
C ASP A 78 1.57 7.59 -17.72
N THR A 79 2.72 7.23 -18.29
CA THR A 79 3.61 8.19 -18.97
C THR A 79 3.00 8.84 -20.22
N ASP A 80 2.03 8.17 -20.82
CA ASP A 80 1.29 8.59 -22.01
C ASP A 80 -0.18 8.96 -21.68
N ASP A 81 -0.63 8.77 -20.42
CA ASP A 81 -1.98 9.11 -19.98
C ASP A 81 -2.05 10.47 -19.27
N ALA A 82 -3.08 11.24 -19.62
CA ALA A 82 -3.40 12.51 -18.99
C ALA A 82 -4.17 12.33 -17.67
N PHE A 83 -4.78 11.17 -17.45
CA PHE A 83 -5.54 10.85 -16.24
C PHE A 83 -5.23 9.43 -15.71
N PRO A 84 -3.98 9.14 -15.27
CA PRO A 84 -3.52 7.78 -14.97
C PRO A 84 -4.34 6.99 -13.94
N ASN A 85 -5.21 7.66 -13.16
CA ASN A 85 -6.02 7.04 -12.12
C ASN A 85 -7.52 7.31 -12.41
N ASP A 86 -7.95 7.18 -13.67
CA ASP A 86 -9.33 7.32 -14.12
C ASP A 86 -9.64 6.33 -15.26
N LEU A 87 -10.11 5.13 -14.87
CA LEU A 87 -10.61 4.05 -15.75
C LEU A 87 -11.45 4.49 -16.97
N LEU A 88 -12.05 5.67 -16.94
CA LEU A 88 -12.92 6.21 -17.99
C LEU A 88 -12.28 7.35 -18.79
N SER A 89 -10.97 7.60 -18.66
CA SER A 89 -10.23 8.64 -19.40
C SER A 89 -10.44 8.48 -20.92
N LEU A 90 -10.47 7.23 -21.41
CA LEU A 90 -10.79 6.85 -22.79
C LEU A 90 -12.17 7.35 -23.26
N LEU A 91 -13.16 7.38 -22.37
CA LEU A 91 -14.50 7.91 -22.68
C LEU A 91 -14.53 9.43 -22.62
N THR A 92 -13.78 10.05 -21.71
CA THR A 92 -13.77 11.49 -21.49
C THR A 92 -13.21 12.25 -22.71
N LEU A 93 -12.24 11.68 -23.43
CA LEU A 93 -11.75 12.22 -24.71
C LEU A 93 -12.82 12.18 -25.82
N ILE A 94 -13.62 11.10 -25.87
CA ILE A 94 -14.67 10.92 -26.90
C ILE A 94 -15.86 11.87 -26.64
N VAL A 95 -16.23 12.11 -25.39
CA VAL A 95 -17.37 12.98 -25.04
C VAL A 95 -17.01 14.47 -25.12
N SER A 96 -15.75 14.85 -24.87
CA SER A 96 -15.28 16.25 -24.89
C SER A 96 -15.11 16.84 -26.29
N VAL A 97 -14.99 16.01 -27.34
CA VAL A 97 -14.90 16.45 -28.74
C VAL A 97 -16.27 16.82 -29.35
N TRP A 98 -17.37 16.54 -28.66
CA TRP A 98 -18.74 16.82 -29.13
C TRP A 98 -19.48 17.94 -28.36
N ARG A 99 -18.76 18.90 -27.76
CA ARG A 99 -19.34 20.14 -27.21
C ARG A 99 -18.86 21.41 -27.89
#